data_AF-A0A645BDX2-F1
#
_entry.id   AF-A0A645BDX2-F1
#
_cell.length_a   1.000
_cell.length_b   1.000
_cell.length_c   1.000
_cell.angle_alpha   90.00
_cell.angle_beta   90.00
_cell.angle_gamma   90.00
#
_symmetry.space_group_name_H-M   'P 1'
#
loop_
_entity.id
_entity.type
_entity.pdbx_description
1 polymer ?
#
loop_
_entity_poly.entity_id
_entity_poly.type
_entity_poly.pdbx_seq_one_letter_code
_entity_poly.pdbx_strand_id
1 'polypeptide(L)' 'MPFTYSIANGISAGLVVYPLLKLITGRGREVHWIVYVLAVLVVARFVFLAE' A
#
# COMPACT_ATOMS: atom_id res chain seq x y z
N MET A 1 -14.57 -0.84 -14.97
CA MET A 1 -15.27 -2.13 -14.79
C MET A 1 -15.60 -2.30 -13.31
N PRO A 2 -16.88 -2.22 -12.90
CA PRO A 2 -17.30 -2.07 -11.50
C PRO A 2 -16.93 -3.26 -10.59
N PHE A 3 -16.80 -4.47 -11.13
CA PHE A 3 -16.40 -5.64 -10.34
C PHE A 3 -14.90 -5.68 -9.96
N THR A 4 -14.03 -5.00 -10.72
CA THR A 4 -12.57 -4.98 -10.46
C THR A 4 -12.19 -3.91 -9.44
N TYR A 5 -13.03 -2.90 -9.23
CA TYR A 5 -12.72 -1.77 -8.36
C TYR A 5 -12.47 -2.23 -6.91
N SER A 6 -13.35 -3.06 -6.34
CA SER A 6 -13.18 -3.57 -4.98
C SER A 6 -11.96 -4.49 -4.80
N ILE A 7 -11.60 -5.28 -5.82
CA ILE A 7 -10.43 -6.18 -5.76
C ILE A 7 -9.14 -5.36 -5.88
N ALA A 8 -9.08 -4.42 -6.82
CA ALA A 8 -7.94 -3.53 -6.98
C ALA A 8 -7.71 -2.67 -5.73
N ASN A 9 -8.80 -2.23 -5.09
CA ASN A 9 -8.76 -1.48 -3.83
C ASN A 9 -8.24 -2.35 -2.67
N GLY A 10 -8.70 -3.60 -2.58
CA GLY A 10 -8.22 -4.58 -1.59
C GLY A 10 -6.75 -4.94 -1.76
N ILE A 11 -6.29 -5.16 -3.00
CA ILE A 11 -4.87 -5.40 -3.30
C ILE A 11 -4.02 -4.17 -2.95
N SER A 12 -4.50 -2.97 -3.28
CA SER A 12 -3.81 -1.72 -2.94
C SER A 12 -3.68 -1.54 -1.43
N ALA A 13 -4.74 -1.79 -0.67
CA ALA A 13 -4.72 -1.77 0.78
C ALA A 13 -3.71 -2.80 1.35
N GLY A 14 -3.68 -4.03 0.81
CA GLY A 14 -2.71 -5.04 1.20
C GLY A 14 -1.26 -4.63 0.94
N LEU A 15 -0.98 -3.98 -0.20
CA LEU A 15 0.35 -3.49 -0.57
C LEU A 15 0.86 -2.40 0.38
N VAL A 16 -0.05 -1.59 0.94
CA VAL A 16 0.29 -0.55 1.94
C VAL A 16 0.45 -1.15 3.33
N VAL A 17 -0.44 -2.06 3.73
CA VAL A 17 -0.45 -2.67 5.06
C VAL A 17 0.83 -3.49 5.31
N TYR A 18 1.38 -4.18 4.31
CA TYR A 18 2.60 -4.98 4.46
C TYR A 18 3.83 -4.18 4.94
N PRO A 19 4.28 -3.12 4.25
CA PRO A 19 5.40 -2.29 4.70
C PRO A 19 5.04 -1.47 5.95
N LEU A 20 3.77 -1.10 6.15
CA LEU A 20 3.31 -0.43 7.36
C LEU A 20 3.48 -1.33 8.60
N LEU A 21 3.05 -2.59 8.52
CA LEU A 21 3.24 -3.58 9.58
C LEU A 21 4.72 -3.85 9.83
N LYS A 22 5.53 -3.99 8.77
CA LYS A 22 6.99 -4.14 8.89
C LYS A 22 7.65 -2.92 9.56
N LEU A 23 7.14 -1.70 9.32
CA LEU A 23 7.62 -0.48 9.97
C LEU A 23 7.28 -0.49 11.47
N ILE A 24 6.04 -0.85 11.82
CA ILE A 24 5.56 -0.89 13.22
C ILE A 24 6.24 -2.01 14.03
N THR A 25 6.52 -3.16 13.41
CA THR A 25 7.22 -4.29 14.05
C THR A 25 8.73 -4.08 14.18
N GLY A 26 9.27 -2.92 13.80
CA GLY A 26 10.70 -2.61 13.87
C GLY A 26 11.56 -3.34 12.82
N ARG A 27 10.94 -4.13 11.94
CA ARG A 27 11.61 -4.85 10.83
C ARG A 27 11.63 -4.07 9.52
N GLY A 28 11.49 -2.75 9.58
CA GLY A 28 11.49 -1.89 8.40
C GLY A 28 12.76 -2.00 7.55
N ARG A 29 13.90 -2.39 8.16
CA ARG A 29 15.16 -2.63 7.43
C ARG A 29 15.22 -3.93 6.62
N GLU A 30 14.37 -4.92 6.91
CA GLU A 30 14.25 -6.10 6.04
C GLU A 30 13.50 -5.79 4.74
N VAL A 31 12.76 -4.67 4.71
CA VAL A 31 12.02 -4.27 3.54
C VAL A 31 12.88 -3.34 2.70
N HIS A 32 13.05 -3.66 1.42
CA HIS A 32 13.72 -2.76 0.49
C HIS A 32 13.01 -1.39 0.47
N TRP A 33 13.80 -0.32 0.45
CA TRP A 33 13.32 1.07 0.41
C TRP A 33 12.28 1.32 -0.70
N ILE A 34 12.35 0.57 -1.81
CA ILE A 34 11.41 0.68 -2.93
C ILE A 34 9.97 0.28 -2.55
N VAL A 35 9.79 -0.62 -1.58
CA VAL A 35 8.47 -1.04 -1.10
C VAL A 35 7.82 0.07 -0.28
N TYR A 36 8.62 0.85 0.45
CA TYR A 36 8.13 2.07 1.11
C TYR A 36 7.69 3.13 0.11
N VAL A 37 8.46 3.32 -0.97
CA VAL A 37 8.09 4.27 -2.04
C VAL A 37 6.79 3.83 -2.72
N LEU A 38 6.65 2.53 -3.03
CA LEU A 38 5.42 1.98 -3.60
C LEU A 38 4.23 2.12 -2.64
N ALA A 39 4.42 1.87 -1.34
CA ALA A 39 3.38 2.06 -0.34
C ALA A 39 2.93 3.52 -0.27
N VAL A 40 3.86 4.47 -0.25
CA VAL A 40 3.55 5.90 -0.24
C VAL A 40 2.82 6.31 -1.51
N LEU A 41 3.23 5.83 -2.69
CA LEU A 41 2.54 6.08 -3.96
C LEU A 41 1.12 5.52 -3.97
N VAL A 42 0.91 4.33 -3.39
CA VAL A 42 -0.41 3.70 -3.30
C VAL A 42 -1.31 4.41 -2.28
N VAL A 43 -0.77 4.83 -1.14
CA VAL A 43 -1.48 5.68 -0.17
C VAL A 43 -1.85 7.02 -0.80
N ALA A 44 -0.90 7.67 -1.48
CA ALA A 44 -1.16 8.92 -2.18
C ALA A 44 -2.27 8.73 -3.21
N ARG A 45 -2.21 7.66 -4.01
CA ARG A 45 -3.30 7.31 -4.93
C ARG A 45 -4.62 7.12 -4.20
N PHE A 46 -4.64 6.45 -3.04
CA PHE A 46 -5.87 6.23 -2.27
C PHE A 46 -6.46 7.53 -1.69
N VAL A 47 -5.61 8.49 -1.30
CA VAL A 47 -6.03 9.77 -0.72
C VAL A 47 -6.43 10.78 -1.81
N PHE A 48 -5.72 10.83 -2.93
CA PHE A 48 -5.96 11.77 -4.03
C PHE A 48 -6.97 11.25 -5.07
N LEU A 49 -7.12 9.93 -5.19
CA LEU A 49 -7.97 9.25 -6.18
C LEU A 49 -9.03 8.38 -5.47
N ALA A 50 -9.47 8.80 -4.28
CA ALA A 50 -10.73 8.35 -3.70
C ALA A 50 -11.87 9.08 -4.45
N GLU A 51 -12.27 8.51 -5.60
CA GLU A 51 -13.58 8.75 -6.23
C GLU A 51 -14.63 7.80 -5.65
#